data_AF-A0A1G5DCE0-F1
#
_entry.id   AF-A0A1G5DCE0-F1
#
_cell.length_a   1.000
_cell.length_b   1.000
_cell.length_c   1.000
_cell.angle_alpha   90.00
_cell.angle_beta   90.00
_cell.angle_gamma   90.00
#
_symmetry.space_group_name_H-M   'P 1'
#
loop_
_entity.id
_entity.type
_entity.pdbx_description
1 polymer ?
#
loop_
_entity_poly.entity_id
_entity_poly.type
_entity_poly.pdbx_seq_one_letter_code
_entity_poly.pdbx_strand_id
1 'polypeptide(L)'
;MAKKKIPTVSEVREYLAKEEAYLKDCTDNNKTYVITGPKFPGENIWKSKITLPLLEAAEEVGASNEEIWELCKKIAQTTHAPVTLKDYQRMQPFAEKEKTVDTVLKLLESYIPPFDDEYWFGFDIAGYYYCLALISLSDYRREDCEKQLWTTVDQFFDHDTKLEKISVLLRNMKVLGKLRPVLRNMQASIESKVSM
;
A
#
# COMPACT_ATOMS: atom_id res chain seq x y z
N MET A 1 -18.16 -24.99 8.10
CA MET A 1 -18.01 -23.54 7.83
C MET A 1 -17.74 -23.39 6.34
N ALA A 2 -18.55 -22.65 5.59
CA ALA A 2 -18.29 -22.43 4.17
C ALA A 2 -16.93 -21.74 4.02
N LYS A 3 -16.04 -22.28 3.15
CA LYS A 3 -14.78 -21.59 2.80
C LYS A 3 -15.16 -20.19 2.30
N LYS A 4 -14.64 -19.14 2.95
CA LYS A 4 -14.78 -17.77 2.44
C LYS A 4 -14.18 -17.76 1.04
N LYS A 5 -15.00 -17.53 0.01
CA LYS A 5 -14.52 -17.40 -1.36
C LYS A 5 -13.64 -16.16 -1.44
N ILE A 6 -12.36 -16.36 -1.77
CA ILE A 6 -11.42 -15.28 -2.09
C ILE A 6 -11.68 -14.93 -3.55
N PRO A 7 -11.89 -13.64 -3.88
CA PRO A 7 -12.11 -13.27 -5.27
C PRO A 7 -10.83 -13.48 -6.08
N THR A 8 -11.00 -13.83 -7.35
CA THR A 8 -9.92 -13.78 -8.34
C THR A 8 -9.65 -12.33 -8.76
N VAL A 9 -8.48 -12.06 -9.36
CA VAL A 9 -8.17 -10.75 -9.98
C VAL A 9 -9.28 -10.32 -10.95
N SER A 10 -9.76 -11.25 -11.79
CA SER A 10 -10.84 -10.98 -12.74
C SER A 10 -12.14 -10.56 -12.05
N GLU A 11 -12.51 -11.20 -10.95
CA GLU A 11 -13.72 -10.86 -10.19
C GLU A 11 -13.60 -9.47 -9.54
N VAL A 12 -12.42 -9.12 -9.01
CA VAL A 12 -12.16 -7.77 -8.45
C VAL A 12 -12.21 -6.71 -9.55
N ARG A 13 -11.58 -6.95 -10.72
CA ARG A 13 -11.64 -6.03 -11.87
C ARG A 13 -13.07 -5.81 -12.34
N GLU A 14 -13.84 -6.87 -12.52
CA GLU A 14 -15.23 -6.78 -12.96
C GLU A 14 -16.08 -6.01 -11.95
N TYR A 15 -15.88 -6.25 -10.66
CA TYR A 15 -16.56 -5.52 -9.60
C TYR A 15 -16.24 -4.01 -9.65
N LEU A 16 -14.96 -3.64 -9.71
CA LEU A 16 -14.52 -2.24 -9.72
C LEU A 16 -15.01 -1.51 -10.98
N ALA A 17 -14.97 -2.16 -12.15
CA ALA A 17 -15.48 -1.59 -13.39
C ALA A 17 -17.00 -1.32 -13.33
N LYS A 18 -17.77 -2.22 -12.72
CA LYS A 18 -19.21 -2.02 -12.50
C LYS A 18 -19.47 -0.89 -11.50
N GLU A 19 -18.68 -0.78 -10.44
CA GLU A 19 -18.81 0.31 -9.47
C GLU A 19 -18.49 1.66 -10.12
N GLU A 20 -17.40 1.75 -10.88
CA GLU A 20 -17.01 2.97 -11.61
C GLU A 20 -18.08 3.38 -12.64
N ALA A 21 -18.56 2.44 -13.45
CA ALA A 21 -19.62 2.72 -14.43
C ALA A 21 -20.91 3.20 -13.77
N TYR A 22 -21.27 2.61 -12.61
CA TYR A 22 -22.43 3.05 -11.84
C TYR A 22 -22.25 4.45 -11.26
N LEU A 23 -21.09 4.76 -10.68
CA LEU A 23 -20.78 6.09 -10.16
C LEU A 23 -20.84 7.14 -11.27
N LYS A 24 -20.28 6.83 -12.45
CA LYS A 24 -20.35 7.69 -13.62
C LYS A 24 -21.79 7.94 -14.08
N ASP A 25 -22.61 6.89 -14.18
CA ASP A 25 -24.05 7.04 -14.50
C ASP A 25 -24.78 7.92 -13.46
N CYS A 26 -24.46 7.79 -12.18
CA CYS A 26 -25.02 8.63 -11.14
C CYS A 26 -24.64 10.11 -11.33
N THR A 27 -23.38 10.40 -11.63
CA THR A 27 -22.90 11.76 -11.92
C THR A 27 -23.55 12.32 -13.18
N ASP A 28 -23.54 11.57 -14.28
CA ASP A 28 -24.03 12.01 -15.59
C ASP A 28 -25.54 12.29 -15.58
N ASN A 29 -26.31 11.53 -14.79
CA ASN A 29 -27.77 11.64 -14.70
C ASN A 29 -28.26 12.34 -13.42
N ASN A 30 -27.36 12.98 -12.67
CA ASN A 30 -27.68 13.70 -11.43
C ASN A 30 -28.48 12.83 -10.41
N LYS A 31 -28.20 11.52 -10.37
CA LYS A 31 -28.84 10.56 -9.46
C LYS A 31 -28.11 10.57 -8.11
N THR A 32 -28.86 10.55 -7.02
CA THR A 32 -28.29 10.38 -5.68
C THR A 32 -27.67 8.99 -5.55
N TYR A 33 -26.36 8.92 -5.35
CA TYR A 33 -25.68 7.69 -4.95
C TYR A 33 -25.74 7.53 -3.43
N VAL A 34 -26.41 6.47 -2.97
CA VAL A 34 -26.45 6.12 -1.55
C VAL A 34 -25.36 5.08 -1.30
N ILE A 35 -24.36 5.41 -0.47
CA ILE A 35 -23.41 4.43 0.06
C ILE A 35 -24.18 3.55 1.07
N THR A 36 -24.85 2.52 0.57
CA THR A 36 -25.31 1.43 1.42
C THR A 36 -24.08 0.68 1.92
N GLY A 37 -24.13 0.18 3.16
CA GLY A 37 -23.08 -0.66 3.72
C GLY A 37 -22.72 -1.87 2.84
N PRO A 38 -21.70 -2.65 3.23
CA PRO A 38 -21.11 -3.65 2.34
C PRO A 38 -22.17 -4.61 1.78
N LYS A 39 -22.32 -4.66 0.46
CA LYS A 39 -23.29 -5.49 -0.26
C LYS A 39 -22.89 -6.96 -0.25
N PHE A 40 -21.60 -7.23 -0.06
CA PHE A 40 -21.04 -8.58 0.01
C PHE A 40 -19.99 -8.69 1.14
N PRO A 41 -19.82 -9.88 1.74
CA PRO A 41 -18.75 -10.10 2.73
C PRO A 41 -17.38 -9.81 2.13
N GLY A 42 -16.64 -8.86 2.73
CA GLY A 42 -15.30 -8.48 2.28
C GLY A 42 -15.26 -7.38 1.23
N GLU A 43 -16.40 -6.79 0.85
CA GLU A 43 -16.46 -5.72 -0.15
C GLU A 43 -15.55 -4.52 0.18
N ASN A 44 -15.41 -4.16 1.45
CA ASN A 44 -14.49 -3.08 1.87
C ASN A 44 -13.03 -3.37 1.51
N ILE A 45 -12.63 -4.64 1.44
CA ILE A 45 -11.29 -5.03 1.02
C ILE A 45 -11.18 -4.87 -0.50
N TRP A 46 -12.20 -5.25 -1.27
CA TRP A 46 -12.21 -5.08 -2.73
C TRP A 46 -12.15 -3.61 -3.14
N LYS A 47 -12.81 -2.75 -2.37
CA LYS A 47 -12.86 -1.29 -2.59
C LYS A 47 -11.55 -0.57 -2.27
N SER A 48 -10.66 -1.18 -1.49
CA SER A 48 -9.35 -0.58 -1.21
C SER A 48 -8.53 -0.55 -2.51
N LYS A 49 -8.02 0.63 -2.85
CA LYS A 49 -7.43 0.89 -4.17
C LYS A 49 -6.11 0.15 -4.41
N ILE A 50 -5.49 -0.37 -3.34
CA ILE A 50 -4.27 -1.19 -3.43
C ILE A 50 -4.57 -2.69 -3.59
N THR A 51 -5.80 -3.13 -3.31
CA THR A 51 -6.15 -4.57 -3.32
C THR A 51 -5.98 -5.19 -4.69
N LEU A 52 -6.53 -4.58 -5.74
CA LEU A 52 -6.38 -5.10 -7.10
C LEU A 52 -4.89 -5.13 -7.53
N PRO A 53 -4.13 -4.02 -7.42
CA PRO A 53 -2.69 -4.03 -7.69
C PRO A 53 -1.89 -5.11 -6.94
N LEU A 54 -2.21 -5.35 -5.66
CA LEU A 54 -1.55 -6.40 -4.87
C LEU A 54 -1.84 -7.81 -5.41
N LEU A 55 -3.10 -8.07 -5.80
CA LEU A 55 -3.47 -9.37 -6.36
C LEU A 55 -2.87 -9.60 -7.75
N GLU A 56 -2.75 -8.55 -8.57
CA GLU A 56 -2.06 -8.61 -9.86
C GLU A 56 -0.57 -8.90 -9.69
N ALA A 57 0.10 -8.17 -8.80
CA ALA A 57 1.50 -8.42 -8.45
C ALA A 57 1.70 -9.86 -7.90
N ALA A 58 0.72 -10.37 -7.15
CA ALA A 58 0.74 -11.73 -6.60
C ALA A 58 0.70 -12.80 -7.70
N GLU A 59 -0.16 -12.62 -8.71
CA GLU A 59 -0.24 -13.52 -9.87
C GLU A 59 1.09 -13.53 -10.65
N GLU A 60 1.73 -12.38 -10.82
CA GLU A 60 3.02 -12.26 -11.52
C GLU A 60 4.18 -12.97 -10.81
N VAL A 61 4.23 -12.90 -9.48
CA VAL A 61 5.31 -13.54 -8.70
C VAL A 61 4.98 -14.97 -8.25
N GLY A 62 3.79 -15.46 -8.59
CA GLY A 62 3.31 -16.80 -8.22
C GLY A 62 3.03 -16.96 -6.72
N ALA A 63 2.55 -15.92 -6.05
CA ALA A 63 2.14 -15.98 -4.65
C ALA A 63 0.74 -16.62 -4.49
N SER A 64 0.47 -17.19 -3.32
CA SER A 64 -0.88 -17.70 -3.00
C SER A 64 -1.86 -16.54 -2.85
N ASN A 65 -3.01 -16.66 -3.53
CA ASN A 65 -4.11 -15.71 -3.37
C ASN A 65 -4.59 -15.62 -1.91
N GLU A 66 -4.61 -16.74 -1.18
CA GLU A 66 -4.94 -16.76 0.25
C GLU A 66 -3.98 -15.89 1.08
N GLU A 67 -2.69 -16.00 0.82
CA GLU A 67 -1.67 -15.27 1.56
C GLU A 67 -1.78 -13.76 1.36
N ILE A 68 -1.88 -13.32 0.11
CA ILE A 68 -1.98 -11.88 -0.23
C ILE A 68 -3.34 -11.32 0.16
N TRP A 69 -4.39 -12.14 0.11
CA TRP A 69 -5.71 -11.73 0.58
C TRP A 69 -5.74 -11.41 2.08
N GLU A 70 -4.97 -12.11 2.91
CA GLU A 70 -4.81 -11.75 4.33
C GLU A 70 -4.04 -10.43 4.52
N LEU A 71 -3.08 -10.11 3.64
CA LEU A 71 -2.42 -8.80 3.63
C LEU A 71 -3.43 -7.70 3.25
N CYS A 72 -4.19 -7.87 2.17
CA CYS A 72 -5.21 -6.91 1.74
C CYS A 72 -6.26 -6.68 2.84
N LYS A 73 -6.72 -7.74 3.50
CA LYS A 73 -7.58 -7.63 4.69
C LYS A 73 -6.97 -6.78 5.78
N LYS A 74 -5.69 -7.02 6.08
CA LYS A 74 -5.00 -6.31 7.15
C LYS A 74 -4.89 -4.83 6.83
N ILE A 75 -4.55 -4.49 5.59
CA ILE A 75 -4.46 -3.11 5.10
C ILE A 75 -5.84 -2.44 5.12
N ALA A 76 -6.88 -3.09 4.61
CA ALA A 76 -8.24 -2.54 4.58
C ALA A 76 -8.86 -2.30 5.97
N GLN A 77 -8.31 -2.91 7.02
CA GLN A 77 -8.69 -2.65 8.41
C GLN A 77 -8.00 -1.42 9.01
N THR A 78 -7.03 -0.83 8.32
CA THR A 78 -6.30 0.34 8.78
C THR A 78 -7.03 1.60 8.32
N THR A 79 -7.11 2.59 9.21
CA THR A 79 -7.82 3.85 8.95
C THR A 79 -6.87 5.01 8.65
N HIS A 80 -5.57 4.81 8.86
CA HIS A 80 -4.54 5.81 8.64
C HIS A 80 -3.20 5.13 8.30
N ALA A 81 -2.28 5.87 7.69
CA ALA A 81 -0.90 5.41 7.49
C ALA A 81 -0.22 5.06 8.83
N PRO A 82 0.74 4.12 8.87
CA PRO A 82 1.41 3.74 10.10
C PRO A 82 2.19 4.92 10.68
N VAL A 83 2.03 5.15 11.99
CA VAL A 83 2.71 6.26 12.70
C VAL A 83 3.38 5.81 14.00
N THR A 84 2.88 4.76 14.65
CA THR A 84 3.46 4.20 15.87
C THR A 84 4.20 2.89 15.58
N LEU A 85 5.15 2.52 16.46
CA LEU A 85 5.85 1.22 16.36
C LEU A 85 4.87 0.04 16.27
N LYS A 86 3.78 0.08 17.06
CA LYS A 86 2.73 -0.93 17.04
C LYS A 86 2.06 -1.03 15.67
N ASP A 87 1.88 0.08 14.96
CA ASP A 87 1.30 0.05 13.62
C ASP A 87 2.24 -0.62 12.64
N TYR A 88 3.52 -0.24 12.61
CA TYR A 88 4.51 -0.87 11.74
C TYR A 88 4.63 -2.38 12.00
N GLN A 89 4.70 -2.78 13.28
CA GLN A 89 4.81 -4.20 13.67
C GLN A 89 3.61 -5.06 13.26
N ARG A 90 2.47 -4.48 12.87
CA ARG A 90 1.35 -5.25 12.28
C ARG A 90 1.75 -5.95 10.99
N MET A 91 2.78 -5.45 10.30
CA MET A 91 3.29 -6.03 9.05
C MET A 91 4.33 -7.13 9.28
N GLN A 92 4.84 -7.30 10.51
CA GLN A 92 5.87 -8.29 10.82
C GLN A 92 5.51 -9.72 10.35
N PRO A 93 4.30 -10.25 10.60
CA PRO A 93 3.95 -11.62 10.16
C PRO A 93 3.87 -11.78 8.64
N PHE A 94 3.79 -10.68 7.90
CA PHE A 94 3.79 -10.66 6.44
C PHE A 94 5.19 -10.46 5.87
N ALA A 95 6.03 -9.67 6.57
CA ALA A 95 7.43 -9.45 6.22
C ALA A 95 8.30 -10.71 6.32
N GLU A 96 7.84 -11.71 7.08
CA GLU A 96 8.47 -13.03 7.23
C GLU A 96 8.10 -14.01 6.10
N LYS A 97 7.17 -13.65 5.21
CA LYS A 97 6.72 -14.50 4.12
C LYS A 97 7.32 -14.05 2.80
N GLU A 98 8.22 -14.86 2.24
CA GLU A 98 9.00 -14.54 1.04
C GLU A 98 8.11 -14.10 -0.14
N LYS A 99 7.03 -14.84 -0.42
CA LYS A 99 6.11 -14.52 -1.52
C LYS A 99 5.28 -13.28 -1.29
N THR A 100 4.96 -12.94 -0.04
CA THR A 100 4.36 -11.65 0.29
C THR A 100 5.34 -10.51 0.04
N VAL A 101 6.61 -10.68 0.43
CA VAL A 101 7.66 -9.66 0.19
C VAL A 101 7.89 -9.47 -1.31
N ASP A 102 8.01 -10.56 -2.08
CA ASP A 102 8.12 -10.50 -3.55
C ASP A 102 6.95 -9.74 -4.18
N THR A 103 5.72 -10.02 -3.72
CA THR A 103 4.51 -9.35 -4.20
C THR A 103 4.55 -7.85 -3.91
N VAL A 104 4.97 -7.45 -2.71
CA VAL A 104 5.04 -6.02 -2.34
C VAL A 104 6.16 -5.31 -3.09
N LEU A 105 7.33 -5.93 -3.27
CA LEU A 105 8.39 -5.38 -4.11
C LEU A 105 7.89 -5.17 -5.54
N LYS A 106 7.20 -6.17 -6.10
CA LYS A 106 6.64 -6.09 -7.45
C LYS A 106 5.59 -4.99 -7.59
N LEU A 107 4.69 -4.87 -6.61
CA LEU A 107 3.71 -3.79 -6.55
C LEU A 107 4.38 -2.41 -6.60
N LEU A 108 5.43 -2.20 -5.79
CA LEU A 108 6.07 -0.90 -5.62
C LEU A 108 6.87 -0.45 -6.86
N GLU A 109 7.09 -1.33 -7.84
CA GLU A 109 7.65 -0.95 -9.15
C GLU A 109 6.70 -0.05 -9.96
N SER A 110 5.38 -0.22 -9.81
CA SER A 110 4.36 0.46 -10.62
C SER A 110 3.35 1.26 -9.81
N TYR A 111 3.17 0.96 -8.52
CA TYR A 111 2.24 1.65 -7.63
C TYR A 111 2.86 2.93 -7.05
N ILE A 112 3.14 3.89 -7.95
CA ILE A 112 3.79 5.16 -7.63
C ILE A 112 2.73 6.18 -7.18
N PRO A 113 2.97 6.95 -6.09
CA PRO A 113 2.05 8.00 -5.69
C PRO A 113 1.83 9.04 -6.80
N PRO A 114 0.60 9.54 -7.00
CA PRO A 114 0.32 10.58 -7.98
C PRO A 114 0.79 11.93 -7.43
N PHE A 115 2.09 12.21 -7.47
CA PHE A 115 2.70 13.40 -6.86
C PHE A 115 2.11 14.72 -7.37
N ASP A 116 1.64 14.76 -8.62
CA ASP A 116 0.98 15.91 -9.24
C ASP A 116 -0.42 16.22 -8.66
N ASP A 117 -1.04 15.28 -7.96
CA ASP A 117 -2.29 15.49 -7.24
C ASP A 117 -1.99 15.90 -5.79
N GLU A 118 -2.49 17.07 -5.37
CA GLU A 118 -2.30 17.57 -4.01
C GLU A 118 -2.81 16.58 -2.95
N TYR A 119 -3.95 15.93 -3.19
CA TYR A 119 -4.65 15.10 -2.21
C TYR A 119 -4.51 13.60 -2.45
N TRP A 120 -3.81 13.20 -3.52
CA TRP A 120 -3.70 11.80 -3.95
C TRP A 120 -5.08 11.12 -4.08
N PHE A 121 -6.05 11.82 -4.67
CA PHE A 121 -7.36 11.27 -4.99
C PHE A 121 -7.19 10.11 -5.98
N GLY A 122 -7.52 8.91 -5.53
CA GLY A 122 -7.31 7.71 -6.38
C GLY A 122 -6.23 6.79 -5.86
N PHE A 123 -5.48 7.19 -4.83
CA PHE A 123 -4.40 6.39 -4.27
C PHE A 123 -4.73 5.86 -2.88
N ASP A 124 -4.25 4.66 -2.56
CA ASP A 124 -4.35 4.11 -1.20
C ASP A 124 -3.12 4.52 -0.38
N ILE A 125 -3.18 5.72 0.19
CA ILE A 125 -2.07 6.29 0.96
C ILE A 125 -1.68 5.38 2.14
N ALA A 126 -2.68 4.91 2.89
CA ALA A 126 -2.44 4.07 4.06
C ALA A 126 -1.83 2.73 3.64
N GLY A 127 -2.42 2.06 2.65
CA GLY A 127 -1.91 0.80 2.12
C GLY A 127 -0.49 0.90 1.61
N TYR A 128 -0.17 1.95 0.86
CA TYR A 128 1.17 2.20 0.36
C TYR A 128 2.22 2.26 1.48
N TYR A 129 1.97 3.06 2.53
CA TYR A 129 2.92 3.15 3.64
C TYR A 129 2.99 1.88 4.51
N TYR A 130 1.93 1.06 4.54
CA TYR A 130 2.00 -0.27 5.15
C TYR A 130 2.81 -1.26 4.29
N CYS A 131 2.76 -1.17 2.97
CA CYS A 131 3.66 -1.91 2.08
C CYS A 131 5.13 -1.51 2.30
N LEU A 132 5.42 -0.21 2.42
CA LEU A 132 6.76 0.26 2.78
C LEU A 132 7.18 -0.24 4.17
N ALA A 133 6.28 -0.22 5.15
CA ALA A 133 6.54 -0.79 6.47
C ALA A 133 6.90 -2.29 6.42
N LEU A 134 6.24 -3.05 5.55
CA LEU A 134 6.47 -4.48 5.38
C LEU A 134 7.90 -4.74 4.87
N ILE A 135 8.31 -4.08 3.78
CA ILE A 135 9.67 -4.27 3.24
C ILE A 135 10.74 -3.70 4.16
N SER A 136 10.46 -2.64 4.91
CA SER A 136 11.35 -2.13 5.97
C SER A 136 11.61 -3.17 7.07
N LEU A 137 10.64 -4.05 7.36
CA LEU A 137 10.73 -5.06 8.40
C LEU A 137 11.29 -6.39 7.91
N SER A 138 11.36 -6.64 6.60
CA SER A 138 11.79 -7.93 6.08
C SER A 138 13.29 -8.14 6.19
N ASP A 139 13.68 -9.35 6.58
CA ASP A 139 15.07 -9.83 6.50
C ASP A 139 15.31 -10.66 5.20
N TYR A 140 14.25 -10.93 4.43
CA TYR A 140 14.30 -11.57 3.11
C TYR A 140 14.58 -10.53 2.02
N ARG A 141 15.39 -10.90 1.01
CA ARG A 141 15.82 -10.02 -0.11
C ARG A 141 16.20 -8.61 0.35
N ARG A 142 16.97 -8.54 1.45
CA ARG A 142 17.28 -7.29 2.14
C ARG A 142 17.84 -6.20 1.22
N GLU A 143 18.72 -6.57 0.29
CA GLU A 143 19.30 -5.63 -0.68
C GLU A 143 18.24 -5.04 -1.62
N ASP A 144 17.29 -5.85 -2.10
CA ASP A 144 16.20 -5.38 -2.95
C ASP A 144 15.20 -4.51 -2.17
N CYS A 145 14.89 -4.89 -0.93
CA CYS A 145 14.07 -4.08 -0.01
C CYS A 145 14.72 -2.72 0.25
N GLU A 146 16.02 -2.70 0.55
CA GLU A 146 16.79 -1.46 0.75
C GLU A 146 16.81 -0.61 -0.51
N LYS A 147 17.07 -1.22 -1.67
CA LYS A 147 17.06 -0.53 -2.96
C LYS A 147 15.70 0.10 -3.25
N GLN A 148 14.61 -0.62 -3.05
CA GLN A 148 13.26 -0.09 -3.27
C GLN A 148 12.94 1.06 -2.33
N LEU A 149 13.39 1.00 -1.08
CA LEU A 149 13.23 2.10 -0.12
C LEU A 149 14.02 3.34 -0.55
N TRP A 150 15.26 3.18 -1.05
CA TRP A 150 16.02 4.30 -1.64
C TRP A 150 15.35 4.88 -2.87
N THR A 151 14.90 4.03 -3.82
CA THR A 151 14.11 4.47 -4.98
C THR A 151 12.90 5.30 -4.55
N THR A 152 12.23 4.87 -3.48
CA THR A 152 11.10 5.62 -2.91
C THR A 152 11.56 6.98 -2.39
N VAL A 153 12.65 7.05 -1.63
CA VAL A 153 13.21 8.33 -1.14
C VAL A 153 13.53 9.28 -2.30
N ASP A 154 14.18 8.77 -3.35
CA ASP A 154 14.54 9.55 -4.52
C ASP A 154 13.30 10.08 -5.25
N GLN A 155 12.25 9.26 -5.42
CA GLN A 155 10.97 9.69 -5.98
C GLN A 155 10.35 10.87 -5.20
N PHE A 156 10.38 10.83 -3.86
CA PHE A 156 9.89 11.96 -3.07
C PHE A 156 10.76 13.21 -3.26
N PHE A 157 12.08 13.08 -3.34
CA PHE A 157 12.94 14.23 -3.61
C PHE A 157 12.71 14.86 -4.98
N ASP A 158 12.42 14.03 -5.99
CA ASP A 158 12.20 14.49 -7.36
C ASP A 158 10.81 15.12 -7.55
N HIS A 159 9.79 14.59 -6.87
CA HIS A 159 8.40 14.91 -7.17
C HIS A 159 7.62 15.60 -6.04
N ASP A 160 7.97 15.40 -4.77
CA ASP A 160 7.37 16.13 -3.63
C ASP A 160 8.18 17.41 -3.39
N THR A 161 8.10 18.37 -4.32
CA THR A 161 8.96 19.56 -4.36
C THR A 161 8.87 20.45 -3.11
N LYS A 162 7.76 20.36 -2.35
CA LYS A 162 7.57 21.05 -1.07
C LYS A 162 7.93 20.20 0.14
N LEU A 163 8.26 18.93 -0.07
CA LEU A 163 8.60 17.93 0.94
C LEU A 163 7.53 17.80 2.04
N GLU A 164 6.26 18.00 1.69
CA GLU A 164 5.15 17.96 2.65
C GLU A 164 4.72 16.51 2.92
N LYS A 165 4.77 15.66 1.90
CA LYS A 165 4.27 14.28 1.90
C LYS A 165 5.33 13.27 2.35
N ILE A 166 6.62 13.62 2.21
CA ILE A 166 7.74 12.78 2.69
C ILE A 166 7.73 12.57 4.21
N SER A 167 6.98 13.37 4.97
CA SER A 167 6.93 13.32 6.44
C SER A 167 6.52 11.95 7.02
N VAL A 168 5.63 11.22 6.34
CA VAL A 168 5.22 9.86 6.76
C VAL A 168 6.33 8.85 6.50
N LEU A 169 7.04 8.97 5.37
CA LEU A 169 8.22 8.16 5.07
C LEU A 169 9.33 8.42 6.08
N LEU A 170 9.60 9.69 6.40
CA LEU A 170 10.56 10.07 7.44
C LEU A 170 10.20 9.44 8.79
N ARG A 171 8.92 9.41 9.14
CA ARG A 171 8.44 8.77 10.37
C ARG A 171 8.70 7.25 10.37
N ASN A 172 8.50 6.57 9.23
CA ASN A 172 8.84 5.15 9.08
C ASN A 172 10.31 4.92 9.45
N MET A 173 11.21 5.69 8.84
CA MET A 173 12.65 5.58 9.09
C MET A 173 13.01 5.87 10.55
N LYS A 174 12.42 6.90 11.16
CA LYS A 174 12.64 7.26 12.57
C LYS A 174 12.21 6.17 13.55
N VAL A 175 11.00 5.62 13.35
CA VAL A 175 10.42 4.64 14.27
C VAL A 175 11.10 3.29 14.13
N LEU A 176 11.34 2.84 12.90
CA LEU A 176 11.95 1.54 12.63
C LEU A 176 13.48 1.56 12.67
N GLY A 177 14.13 2.72 12.56
CA GLY A 177 15.60 2.84 12.54
C GLY A 177 16.31 2.29 13.77
N LYS A 178 15.62 2.12 14.91
CA LYS A 178 16.16 1.39 16.07
C LYS A 178 16.27 -0.12 15.82
N LEU A 179 15.30 -0.69 15.13
CA LEU A 179 15.21 -2.12 14.81
C LEU A 179 15.93 -2.48 13.50
N ARG A 180 16.06 -1.50 12.60
CA ARG A 180 16.58 -1.65 11.24
C ARG A 180 17.59 -0.52 10.98
N PRO A 181 18.87 -0.70 11.37
CA PRO A 181 19.87 0.36 11.32
C PRO A 181 20.07 0.99 9.93
N VAL A 182 19.85 0.23 8.85
CA VAL A 182 19.91 0.70 7.47
C VAL A 182 19.02 1.93 7.20
N LEU A 183 17.85 1.99 7.84
CA LEU A 183 16.89 3.07 7.67
C LEU A 183 17.39 4.40 8.24
N ARG A 184 18.40 4.39 9.12
CA ARG A 184 18.99 5.61 9.69
C ARG A 184 19.72 6.44 8.64
N ASN A 185 20.31 5.79 7.64
CA ASN A 185 21.00 6.48 6.55
C ASN A 185 19.98 7.23 5.67
N MET A 186 18.87 6.58 5.35
CA MET A 186 17.74 7.20 4.65
C MET A 186 17.13 8.34 5.47
N GLN A 187 16.93 8.13 6.77
CA GLN A 187 16.47 9.17 7.69
C GLN A 187 17.36 10.40 7.62
N ALA A 188 18.67 10.24 7.77
CA ALA A 188 19.62 11.35 7.76
C ALA A 188 19.60 12.11 6.42
N SER A 189 19.48 11.39 5.30
CA SER A 189 19.34 12.00 3.97
C SER A 189 18.10 12.89 3.87
N ILE A 190 16.94 12.37 4.31
CA ILE A 190 15.68 13.14 4.31
C ILE A 190 15.77 14.36 5.24
N GLU A 191 16.28 14.20 6.46
CA GLU A 191 16.40 15.31 7.42
C GLU A 191 17.31 16.41 6.91
N SER A 192 18.41 16.05 6.23
CA SER A 192 19.30 17.02 5.60
C SER A 192 18.58 17.82 4.51
N LYS A 193 17.73 17.19 3.72
CA LYS A 193 17.03 17.84 2.60
C LYS A 193 15.89 18.74 3.06
N VAL A 194 15.13 18.31 4.08
CA VAL A 194 14.00 19.07 4.65
C VAL A 194 14.47 20.30 5.44
N SER A 195 15.72 20.30 5.92
CA SER A 195 16.29 21.42 6.70
C SER A 195 16.97 22.49 5.85
N MET A 196 17.01 22.32 4.51
CA MET A 196 17.53 23.29 3.54
C MET A 196 16.40 24.20 3.04
#